data_AF-A8UK12-F1
#
_entry.id   AF-A8UK12-F1
#
_cell.length_a   1.000
_cell.length_b   1.000
_cell.length_c   1.000
_cell.angle_alpha   90.00
_cell.angle_beta   90.00
_cell.angle_gamma   90.00
#
_symmetry.space_group_name_H-M   'P 1'
#
loop_
_entity.id
_entity.type
_entity.pdbx_description
1 polymer ?
#
loop_
_entity_poly.entity_id
_entity_poly.type
_entity_poly.pdbx_seq_one_letter_code
_entity_poly.pdbx_strand_id
1 'polypeptide(L)'
;MRILIGGDIKPTERDIDFFIEGDAHKIWGDMMPEFKSADFTIANLENPLIDQETPIQKSGAVFGSPKEILNAIKNVNISFLNLANNHVLDHGIKGLNTTIKALKEYKFNYGGAGTSLKTASEPYSEKYNDKVISILSYSEHEFNVATTNSGGGNPLDIIDFVQKIRELKKVSDFIILLYHGGKENYMLPTPKQQKLCRFFVEEGVNIVVCQHSHISGAYEEYADGVIFYGQGNFVFDPWPLKRDWLYKGFLIDVNVNEDNTFEYKLLPYVHNSLNDDGIGIRKMKDGELKVFLDNIKSYNEKMISNPNFVIEEWEKLSSSLENTYLSVLNGNGRILRKINEKTGFLNSIYANKRKLVLKNYVTCETHQEILQTILKRK
;
A
#
# COMPACT_ATOMS: atom_id res chain seq x y z
N MET A 1 10.06 12.19 -19.86
CA MET A 1 10.56 11.07 -19.06
C MET A 1 9.38 10.17 -18.72
N ARG A 2 9.48 8.87 -18.97
CA ARG A 2 8.44 7.90 -18.69
C ARG A 2 8.73 7.11 -17.42
N ILE A 3 7.85 7.21 -16.43
CA ILE A 3 7.92 6.53 -15.13
C ILE A 3 6.81 5.49 -15.05
N LEU A 4 7.15 4.26 -14.71
CA LEU A 4 6.19 3.18 -14.50
C LEU A 4 6.11 2.83 -13.02
N ILE A 5 4.92 2.85 -12.43
CA ILE A 5 4.71 2.57 -11.00
C ILE A 5 3.86 1.31 -10.86
N GLY A 6 4.44 0.28 -10.24
CA GLY A 6 3.78 -0.95 -9.81
C GLY A 6 3.48 -0.97 -8.31
N GLY A 7 2.58 -1.85 -7.92
CA GLY A 7 2.17 -2.07 -6.53
C GLY A 7 3.06 -3.09 -5.80
N ASP A 8 2.40 -3.94 -5.02
CA ASP A 8 3.03 -4.86 -4.07
C ASP A 8 3.56 -6.14 -4.73
N ILE A 9 4.88 -6.29 -4.74
CA ILE A 9 5.60 -7.52 -5.13
C ILE A 9 5.81 -8.37 -3.88
N LYS A 10 5.25 -9.57 -3.89
CA LYS A 10 5.48 -10.59 -2.87
C LYS A 10 5.43 -11.97 -3.50
N PRO A 11 6.60 -12.63 -3.68
CA PRO A 11 6.64 -14.01 -4.16
C PRO A 11 5.85 -14.94 -3.24
N THR A 12 5.30 -15.98 -3.83
CA THR A 12 4.52 -17.03 -3.19
C THR A 12 5.19 -18.38 -3.43
N GLU A 13 4.73 -19.41 -2.75
CA GLU A 13 5.23 -20.77 -2.99
C GLU A 13 5.02 -21.24 -4.44
N ARG A 14 4.11 -20.62 -5.19
CA ARG A 14 3.81 -20.97 -6.59
C ARG A 14 4.81 -20.41 -7.59
N ASP A 15 5.42 -19.27 -7.30
CA ASP A 15 6.21 -18.50 -8.27
C ASP A 15 7.62 -18.14 -7.80
N ILE A 16 7.98 -18.44 -6.54
CA ILE A 16 9.29 -18.15 -5.95
C ILE A 16 10.46 -18.73 -6.74
N ASP A 17 10.32 -19.91 -7.33
CA ASP A 17 11.39 -20.53 -8.11
C ASP A 17 11.72 -19.70 -9.36
N PHE A 18 10.72 -19.17 -10.06
CA PHE A 18 10.93 -18.27 -11.20
C PHE A 18 11.60 -16.96 -10.78
N PHE A 19 11.31 -16.49 -9.57
CA PHE A 19 11.99 -15.32 -9.00
C PHE A 19 13.48 -15.59 -8.79
N ILE A 20 13.80 -16.74 -8.20
CA ILE A 20 15.18 -17.18 -7.91
C ILE A 20 15.96 -17.46 -9.20
N GLU A 21 15.34 -18.12 -10.17
CA GLU A 21 15.95 -18.44 -11.48
C GLU A 21 16.13 -17.19 -12.36
N GLY A 22 15.42 -16.10 -12.06
CA GLY A 22 15.49 -14.87 -12.82
C GLY A 22 14.55 -14.83 -14.02
N ASP A 23 13.53 -15.68 -14.09
CA ASP A 23 12.58 -15.75 -15.21
C ASP A 23 11.51 -14.66 -15.10
N ALA A 24 11.93 -13.43 -15.40
CA ALA A 24 11.05 -12.26 -15.48
C ALA A 24 9.94 -12.42 -16.53
N HIS A 25 10.19 -13.17 -17.61
CA HIS A 25 9.20 -13.36 -18.66
C HIS A 25 8.03 -14.22 -18.18
N LYS A 26 8.28 -15.22 -17.34
CA LYS A 26 7.22 -16.03 -16.73
C LYS A 26 6.35 -15.23 -15.76
N ILE A 27 6.96 -14.30 -15.03
CA ILE A 27 6.30 -13.55 -13.95
C ILE A 27 5.54 -12.32 -14.49
N TRP A 28 6.15 -11.53 -15.36
CA TRP A 28 5.56 -10.29 -15.90
C TRP A 28 4.95 -10.45 -17.30
N GLY A 29 5.18 -11.58 -17.97
CA GLY A 29 4.48 -11.93 -19.20
C GLY A 29 4.60 -10.88 -20.32
N ASP A 30 3.46 -10.58 -20.94
CA ASP A 30 3.34 -9.60 -22.02
C ASP A 30 3.36 -8.13 -21.55
N MET A 31 3.53 -7.88 -20.25
CA MET A 31 3.81 -6.55 -19.69
C MET A 31 5.28 -6.16 -19.85
N MET A 32 6.20 -7.13 -20.05
CA MET A 32 7.65 -6.89 -20.17
C MET A 32 8.05 -5.75 -21.12
N PRO A 33 7.41 -5.53 -22.29
CA PRO A 33 7.74 -4.40 -23.16
C PRO A 33 7.52 -3.03 -22.51
N GLU A 34 6.55 -2.89 -21.60
CA GLU A 34 6.27 -1.62 -20.92
C GLU A 34 7.43 -1.22 -20.01
N PHE A 35 7.97 -2.19 -19.26
CA PHE A 35 9.12 -1.97 -18.37
C PHE A 35 10.41 -1.66 -19.12
N LYS A 36 10.64 -2.32 -20.26
CA LYS A 36 11.81 -2.07 -21.12
C LYS A 36 11.82 -0.68 -21.74
N SER A 37 10.64 -0.07 -21.88
CA SER A 37 10.46 1.25 -22.51
C SER A 37 10.20 2.36 -21.50
N ALA A 38 10.21 2.06 -20.20
CA ALA A 38 10.18 3.07 -19.14
C ALA A 38 11.61 3.54 -18.82
N ASP A 39 11.78 4.83 -18.58
CA ASP A 39 13.06 5.42 -18.14
C ASP A 39 13.34 5.07 -16.67
N PHE A 40 12.27 4.92 -15.88
CA PHE A 40 12.35 4.62 -14.46
C PHE A 40 11.15 3.79 -14.01
N THR A 41 11.39 2.73 -13.24
CA THR A 41 10.30 1.90 -12.71
C THR A 41 10.36 1.81 -11.19
N ILE A 42 9.19 1.98 -10.56
CA ILE A 42 8.96 1.92 -9.12
C ILE A 42 8.11 0.69 -8.82
N ALA A 43 8.42 -0.03 -7.73
CA ALA A 43 7.54 -1.06 -7.18
C ALA A 43 7.64 -1.09 -5.65
N ASN A 44 6.66 -1.70 -4.96
CA ASN A 44 6.72 -1.96 -3.53
C ASN A 44 7.24 -3.37 -3.27
N LEU A 45 8.33 -3.50 -2.52
CA LEU A 45 8.82 -4.81 -2.06
C LEU A 45 8.19 -5.07 -0.70
N GLU A 46 7.01 -5.70 -0.70
CA GLU A 46 6.24 -6.02 0.51
C GLU A 46 6.68 -7.34 1.15
N ASN A 47 7.97 -7.70 0.99
CA ASN A 47 8.48 -8.99 1.42
C ASN A 47 9.95 -8.85 1.84
N PRO A 48 10.28 -8.98 3.13
CA PRO A 48 11.65 -8.86 3.58
C PRO A 48 12.51 -9.99 3.01
N LEU A 49 13.78 -9.68 2.72
CA LEU A 49 14.76 -10.62 2.21
C LEU A 49 15.58 -11.15 3.38
N ILE A 50 15.45 -12.44 3.67
CA ILE A 50 15.94 -13.07 4.89
C ILE A 50 16.93 -14.20 4.59
N ASP A 51 17.99 -14.28 5.40
CA ASP A 51 18.90 -15.43 5.39
C ASP A 51 18.35 -16.59 6.24
N GLN A 52 17.54 -16.26 7.26
CA GLN A 52 16.92 -17.20 8.19
C GLN A 52 15.60 -16.61 8.71
N GLU A 53 14.61 -17.46 8.94
CA GLU A 53 13.37 -17.06 9.60
C GLU A 53 13.59 -16.64 11.06
N THR A 54 13.30 -15.38 11.37
CA THR A 54 13.22 -14.86 12.75
C THR A 54 11.93 -14.08 13.00
N PRO A 55 10.75 -14.73 12.91
CA PRO A 55 9.45 -14.05 12.90
C PRO A 55 9.18 -13.27 14.19
N ILE A 56 8.64 -12.06 14.07
CA ILE A 56 8.14 -11.29 15.22
C ILE A 56 6.76 -11.79 15.64
N GLN A 57 6.38 -11.49 16.88
CA GLN A 57 4.99 -11.67 17.32
C GLN A 57 4.15 -10.49 16.81
N LYS A 58 3.34 -10.72 15.76
CA LYS A 58 2.42 -9.74 15.19
C LYS A 58 1.04 -10.34 14.93
N SER A 59 0.07 -9.47 14.70
CA SER A 59 -1.20 -9.86 14.07
C SER A 59 -1.05 -9.82 12.55
N GLY A 60 -1.63 -10.78 11.84
CA GLY A 60 -1.52 -10.88 10.39
C GLY A 60 -0.46 -11.89 9.93
N ALA A 61 -0.19 -11.90 8.63
CA ALA A 61 0.82 -12.78 8.05
C ALA A 61 2.25 -12.31 8.36
N VAL A 62 3.17 -13.27 8.33
CA VAL A 62 4.61 -13.05 8.37
C VAL A 62 5.15 -13.45 6.99
N PHE A 63 5.81 -12.53 6.31
CA PHE A 63 6.42 -12.72 5.00
C PHE A 63 7.93 -12.73 5.10
N GLY A 64 8.57 -13.44 4.17
CA GLY A 64 10.02 -13.52 4.06
C GLY A 64 10.41 -14.42 2.88
N SER A 65 11.42 -13.98 2.12
CA SER A 65 11.99 -14.76 1.00
C SER A 65 13.52 -14.68 1.00
N PRO A 66 14.22 -15.64 0.36
CA PRO A 66 15.65 -15.52 0.10
C PRO A 66 15.95 -14.31 -0.80
N LYS A 67 17.16 -13.75 -0.69
CA LYS A 67 17.57 -12.56 -1.47
C LYS A 67 17.59 -12.81 -2.98
N GLU A 68 17.73 -14.06 -3.39
CA GLU A 68 17.81 -14.52 -4.77
C GLU A 68 16.55 -14.17 -5.58
N ILE A 69 15.40 -13.87 -4.93
CA ILE A 69 14.23 -13.36 -5.65
C ILE A 69 14.52 -12.05 -6.43
N LEU A 70 15.56 -11.33 -6.03
CA LEU A 70 16.02 -10.13 -6.71
C LEU A 70 16.55 -10.42 -8.13
N ASN A 71 16.88 -11.68 -8.45
CA ASN A 71 17.33 -12.09 -9.79
C ASN A 71 16.28 -11.74 -10.85
N ALA A 72 15.00 -12.09 -10.64
CA ALA A 72 13.95 -11.77 -11.60
C ALA A 72 13.59 -10.28 -11.59
N ILE A 73 13.52 -9.65 -10.42
CA ILE A 73 13.23 -8.21 -10.28
C ILE A 73 14.25 -7.37 -11.07
N LYS A 74 15.52 -7.77 -11.06
CA LYS A 74 16.60 -7.10 -11.81
C LYS A 74 16.40 -7.18 -13.33
N ASN A 75 15.77 -8.25 -13.82
CA ASN A 75 15.53 -8.48 -15.23
C ASN A 75 14.30 -7.71 -15.78
N VAL A 76 13.55 -7.00 -14.92
CA VAL A 76 12.33 -6.23 -15.26
C VAL A 76 12.59 -4.72 -15.29
N ASN A 77 13.85 -4.27 -15.22
CA ASN A 77 14.18 -2.82 -15.21
C ASN A 77 13.53 -2.04 -14.04
N ILE A 78 13.32 -2.69 -12.88
CA ILE A 78 12.87 -2.01 -11.66
C ILE A 78 14.03 -1.19 -11.09
N SER A 79 13.82 0.13 -11.00
CA SER A 79 14.84 1.12 -10.64
C SER A 79 14.80 1.47 -9.16
N PHE A 80 13.61 1.48 -8.54
CA PHE A 80 13.41 1.82 -7.13
C PHE A 80 12.42 0.87 -6.45
N LEU A 81 12.76 0.43 -5.23
CA LEU A 81 11.92 -0.42 -4.40
C LEU A 81 11.48 0.33 -3.12
N ASN A 82 10.17 0.47 -2.95
CA ASN A 82 9.59 0.96 -1.71
C ASN A 82 9.66 -0.12 -0.62
N LEU A 83 10.12 0.26 0.56
CA LEU A 83 10.16 -0.58 1.77
C LEU A 83 9.31 -0.02 2.91
N ALA A 84 8.72 1.17 2.76
CA ALA A 84 7.76 1.68 3.73
C ALA A 84 6.45 0.90 3.60
N ASN A 85 6.40 -0.28 4.19
CA ASN A 85 5.23 -1.14 4.26
C ASN A 85 5.18 -1.87 5.60
N ASN A 86 4.04 -2.50 5.89
CA ASN A 86 3.75 -3.17 7.16
C ASN A 86 4.51 -4.50 7.35
N HIS A 87 5.15 -5.02 6.31
CA HIS A 87 5.87 -6.30 6.32
C HIS A 87 7.40 -6.18 6.48
N VAL A 88 7.96 -4.97 6.39
CA VAL A 88 9.42 -4.75 6.43
C VAL A 88 10.10 -5.23 7.73
N LEU A 89 9.36 -5.36 8.83
CA LEU A 89 9.86 -5.89 10.12
C LEU A 89 9.30 -7.27 10.49
N ASP A 90 8.76 -8.04 9.54
CA ASP A 90 8.19 -9.35 9.85
C ASP A 90 9.18 -10.33 10.47
N HIS A 91 10.47 -10.17 10.15
CA HIS A 91 11.58 -10.89 10.78
C HIS A 91 12.46 -10.00 11.67
N GLY A 92 11.87 -8.89 12.16
CA GLY A 92 12.50 -7.92 13.04
C GLY A 92 13.71 -7.22 12.43
N ILE A 93 14.56 -6.66 13.29
CA ILE A 93 15.77 -5.94 12.87
C ILE A 93 16.74 -6.82 12.08
N LYS A 94 16.77 -8.13 12.34
CA LYS A 94 17.60 -9.07 11.57
C LYS A 94 17.15 -9.12 10.11
N GLY A 95 15.86 -9.37 9.87
CA GLY A 95 15.30 -9.40 8.52
C GLY A 95 15.41 -8.07 7.78
N LEU A 96 15.20 -6.95 8.48
CA LEU A 96 15.43 -5.62 7.92
C LEU A 96 16.88 -5.43 7.45
N ASN A 97 17.84 -5.80 8.29
CA ASN A 97 19.26 -5.64 7.97
C ASN A 97 19.68 -6.51 6.79
N THR A 98 19.20 -7.76 6.71
CA THR A 98 19.47 -8.63 5.56
C THR A 98 18.80 -8.10 4.29
N THR A 99 17.59 -7.53 4.39
CA THR A 99 16.90 -6.87 3.28
C THR A 99 17.72 -5.71 2.72
N ILE A 100 18.10 -4.76 3.58
CA ILE A 100 18.91 -3.60 3.18
C ILE A 100 20.27 -4.04 2.61
N LYS A 101 20.91 -5.04 3.21
CA LYS A 101 22.18 -5.58 2.73
C LYS A 101 22.02 -6.19 1.33
N ALA A 102 20.99 -7.00 1.11
CA ALA A 102 20.70 -7.63 -0.18
C ALA A 102 20.43 -6.59 -1.27
N LEU A 103 19.62 -5.56 -1.00
CA LEU A 103 19.36 -4.49 -1.96
C LEU A 103 20.64 -3.73 -2.35
N LYS A 104 21.52 -3.46 -1.39
CA LYS A 104 22.84 -2.86 -1.67
C LYS A 104 23.74 -3.79 -2.49
N GLU A 105 23.79 -5.07 -2.17
CA GLU A 105 24.57 -6.09 -2.90
C GLU A 105 24.12 -6.19 -4.38
N TYR A 106 22.80 -6.18 -4.60
CA TYR A 106 22.19 -6.24 -5.92
C TYR A 106 22.14 -4.90 -6.67
N LYS A 107 22.53 -3.80 -6.00
CA LYS A 107 22.55 -2.42 -6.51
C LYS A 107 21.17 -1.86 -6.86
N PHE A 108 20.16 -2.16 -6.04
CA PHE A 108 18.85 -1.51 -6.12
C PHE A 108 18.84 -0.20 -5.35
N ASN A 109 18.19 0.81 -5.93
CA ASN A 109 17.75 1.96 -5.15
C ASN A 109 16.50 1.57 -4.34
N TYR A 110 16.41 2.08 -3.12
CA TYR A 110 15.29 1.80 -2.23
C TYR A 110 15.07 2.98 -1.28
N GLY A 111 13.91 3.03 -0.65
CA GLY A 111 13.57 4.05 0.34
C GLY A 111 12.43 3.63 1.25
N GLY A 112 12.17 4.45 2.26
CA GLY A 112 11.07 4.21 3.19
C GLY A 112 11.35 3.20 4.30
N ALA A 113 12.58 2.69 4.42
CA ALA A 113 13.01 1.91 5.58
C ALA A 113 14.52 2.11 5.84
N GLY A 114 14.92 1.98 7.09
CA GLY A 114 16.32 2.19 7.48
C GLY A 114 16.63 1.67 8.88
N THR A 115 17.89 1.76 9.29
CA THR A 115 18.35 1.31 10.62
C THR A 115 17.96 2.25 11.76
N SER A 116 17.32 3.37 11.43
CA SER A 116 16.77 4.39 12.33
C SER A 116 15.69 5.19 11.58
N LEU A 117 14.86 5.94 12.31
CA LEU A 117 13.90 6.87 11.73
C LEU A 117 14.57 7.87 10.79
N LYS A 118 15.74 8.40 11.15
CA LYS A 118 16.51 9.33 10.31
C LYS A 118 16.74 8.73 8.91
N THR A 119 17.33 7.54 8.85
CA THR A 119 17.62 6.85 7.59
C THR A 119 16.38 6.35 6.87
N ALA A 120 15.31 5.99 7.60
CA ALA A 120 14.05 5.56 6.97
C ALA A 120 13.34 6.74 6.28
N SER A 121 13.46 7.94 6.86
CA SER A 121 12.85 9.19 6.37
C SER A 121 13.61 9.91 5.25
N GLU A 122 14.72 9.34 4.77
CA GLU A 122 15.49 9.93 3.67
C GLU A 122 14.70 9.79 2.36
N PRO A 123 14.40 10.90 1.66
CA PRO A 123 13.81 10.82 0.33
C PRO A 123 14.83 10.22 -0.64
N TYR A 124 14.32 9.57 -1.67
CA TYR A 124 15.13 9.25 -2.83
C TYR A 124 15.03 10.38 -3.84
N SER A 125 16.15 10.89 -4.33
CA SER A 125 16.17 11.93 -5.35
C SER A 125 17.20 11.57 -6.41
N GLU A 126 16.80 11.63 -7.67
CA GLU A 126 17.69 11.34 -8.79
C GLU A 126 17.44 12.32 -9.94
N LYS A 127 18.53 12.71 -10.60
CA LYS A 127 18.47 13.57 -11.77
C LYS A 127 18.30 12.71 -13.02
N TYR A 128 17.19 12.93 -13.72
CA TYR A 128 16.90 12.36 -15.03
C TYR A 128 16.92 13.46 -16.08
N ASN A 129 17.91 13.42 -16.97
CA ASN A 129 18.25 14.52 -17.88
C ASN A 129 18.47 15.82 -17.10
N ASP A 130 17.58 16.81 -17.26
CA ASP A 130 17.62 18.09 -16.56
C ASP A 130 16.58 18.23 -15.44
N LYS A 131 15.89 17.14 -15.08
CA LYS A 131 14.85 17.13 -14.04
C LYS A 131 15.30 16.35 -12.81
N VAL A 132 14.97 16.84 -11.63
CA VAL A 132 15.13 16.11 -10.36
C VAL A 132 13.79 15.49 -9.98
N ILE A 133 13.73 14.16 -10.02
CA ILE A 133 12.60 13.39 -9.52
C ILE A 133 12.87 13.03 -8.07
N SER A 134 11.87 13.14 -7.21
CA SER A 134 12.01 12.74 -5.81
C SER A 134 10.85 11.88 -5.34
N ILE A 135 11.18 10.89 -4.50
CA ILE A 135 10.25 9.90 -4.00
C ILE A 135 10.24 9.96 -2.48
N LEU A 136 9.05 10.13 -1.93
CA LEU A 136 8.76 10.00 -0.52
C LEU A 136 8.05 8.67 -0.28
N SER A 137 8.46 7.94 0.74
CA SER A 137 7.92 6.64 1.10
C SER A 137 7.49 6.64 2.55
N TYR A 138 6.21 6.39 2.82
CA TYR A 138 5.64 6.37 4.16
C TYR A 138 4.67 5.21 4.32
N SER A 139 4.57 4.67 5.53
CA SER A 139 3.56 3.67 5.90
C SER A 139 2.73 4.13 7.08
N GLU A 140 1.55 3.53 7.24
CA GLU A 140 0.81 3.60 8.50
C GLU A 140 1.59 2.94 9.65
N HIS A 141 1.18 3.26 10.89
CA HIS A 141 1.81 2.73 12.09
C HIS A 141 1.26 1.34 12.42
N GLU A 142 2.05 0.29 12.13
CA GLU A 142 1.78 -1.09 12.56
C GLU A 142 2.97 -1.67 13.35
N PHE A 143 3.31 -2.95 13.10
CA PHE A 143 4.45 -3.66 13.71
C PHE A 143 5.78 -3.36 13.01
N ASN A 144 5.82 -2.32 12.18
CA ASN A 144 6.86 -2.08 11.19
C ASN A 144 7.69 -0.81 11.42
N VAL A 145 7.34 0.02 12.41
CA VAL A 145 7.78 1.41 12.52
C VAL A 145 9.23 1.58 13.00
N ALA A 146 10.01 2.40 12.29
CA ALA A 146 11.30 2.88 12.75
C ALA A 146 11.16 3.89 13.91
N THR A 147 12.12 3.89 14.83
CA THR A 147 12.23 4.91 15.89
C THR A 147 13.58 5.62 15.80
N THR A 148 13.81 6.62 16.64
CA THR A 148 15.12 7.29 16.74
C THR A 148 16.27 6.30 16.90
N ASN A 149 16.06 5.20 17.64
CA ASN A 149 17.11 4.25 18.02
C ASN A 149 16.91 2.83 17.45
N SER A 150 15.87 2.60 16.64
CA SER A 150 15.60 1.29 16.05
C SER A 150 15.19 1.40 14.59
N GLY A 151 15.60 0.41 13.79
CA GLY A 151 15.22 0.35 12.38
C GLY A 151 13.77 -0.08 12.17
N GLY A 152 13.27 0.20 10.97
CA GLY A 152 11.93 -0.12 10.51
C GLY A 152 11.57 0.67 9.26
N GLY A 153 10.30 0.59 8.87
CA GLY A 153 9.67 1.43 7.86
C GLY A 153 9.44 2.85 8.38
N ASN A 154 9.40 3.80 7.46
CA ASN A 154 9.19 5.21 7.73
C ASN A 154 7.71 5.47 8.07
N PRO A 155 7.36 5.76 9.33
CA PRO A 155 6.00 6.06 9.70
C PRO A 155 5.57 7.43 9.18
N LEU A 156 4.31 7.59 8.84
CA LEU A 156 3.75 8.92 8.57
C LEU A 156 3.56 9.72 9.87
N ASP A 157 4.39 10.74 10.05
CA ASP A 157 4.10 11.89 10.91
C ASP A 157 3.87 13.13 10.03
N ILE A 158 2.75 13.84 10.24
CA ILE A 158 2.35 14.96 9.39
C ILE A 158 3.28 16.16 9.53
N ILE A 159 3.79 16.42 10.74
CA ILE A 159 4.67 17.57 10.99
C ILE A 159 5.99 17.33 10.28
N ASP A 160 6.57 16.14 10.45
CA ASP A 160 7.83 15.76 9.80
C ASP A 160 7.67 15.71 8.27
N PHE A 161 6.53 15.18 7.78
CA PHE A 161 6.21 15.18 6.36
C PHE A 161 6.19 16.61 5.78
N VAL A 162 5.47 17.54 6.41
CA VAL A 162 5.35 18.93 5.94
C VAL A 162 6.70 19.64 5.94
N GLN A 163 7.53 19.40 6.96
CA GLN A 163 8.90 19.94 6.98
C GLN A 163 9.73 19.37 5.83
N LYS A 164 9.64 18.06 5.60
CA LYS A 164 10.39 17.37 4.54
C LYS A 164 9.99 17.85 3.14
N ILE A 165 8.69 17.90 2.84
CA ILE A 165 8.20 18.28 1.51
C ILE A 165 8.55 19.72 1.16
N ARG A 166 8.53 20.64 2.14
CA ARG A 166 8.92 22.04 1.92
C ARG A 166 10.39 22.22 1.58
N GLU A 167 11.27 21.40 2.14
CA GLU A 167 12.68 21.37 1.74
C GLU A 167 12.87 20.72 0.38
N LEU A 168 12.18 19.60 0.13
CA LEU A 168 12.29 18.84 -1.11
C LEU A 168 11.84 19.65 -2.33
N LYS A 169 10.76 20.43 -2.21
CA LYS A 169 10.26 21.32 -3.27
C LYS A 169 11.25 22.38 -3.74
N LYS A 170 12.28 22.71 -2.96
CA LYS A 170 13.31 23.66 -3.37
C LYS A 170 14.26 23.08 -4.40
N VAL A 171 14.33 21.76 -4.51
CA VAL A 171 15.32 21.03 -5.32
C VAL A 171 14.71 20.02 -6.28
N SER A 172 13.42 19.71 -6.16
CA SER A 172 12.73 18.71 -6.97
C SER A 172 11.80 19.35 -8.00
N ASP A 173 11.84 18.83 -9.23
CA ASP A 173 10.93 19.18 -10.32
C ASP A 173 9.64 18.36 -10.30
N PHE A 174 9.72 17.14 -9.78
CA PHE A 174 8.59 16.21 -9.71
C PHE A 174 8.68 15.34 -8.46
N ILE A 175 7.60 15.28 -7.68
CA ILE A 175 7.55 14.57 -6.40
C ILE A 175 6.46 13.50 -6.43
N ILE A 176 6.87 12.26 -6.16
CA ILE A 176 6.00 11.10 -6.02
C ILE A 176 5.96 10.71 -4.53
N LEU A 177 4.77 10.51 -4.00
CA LEU A 177 4.56 9.95 -2.67
C LEU A 177 4.00 8.53 -2.78
N LEU A 178 4.73 7.57 -2.24
CA LEU A 178 4.28 6.20 -2.01
C LEU A 178 3.79 6.09 -0.57
N TYR A 179 2.48 5.91 -0.39
CA TYR A 179 1.82 5.83 0.91
C TYR A 179 1.23 4.44 1.13
N HIS A 180 1.85 3.64 1.98
CA HIS A 180 1.37 2.28 2.28
C HIS A 180 0.38 2.31 3.44
N GLY A 181 -0.91 2.32 3.11
CA GLY A 181 -1.98 2.49 4.09
C GLY A 181 -3.37 2.52 3.47
N GLY A 182 -4.37 2.50 4.34
CA GLY A 182 -5.79 2.40 3.95
C GLY A 182 -6.41 1.05 4.28
N LYS A 183 -7.69 0.91 3.95
CA LYS A 183 -8.44 -0.30 4.32
C LYS A 183 -8.25 -1.40 3.28
N GLU A 184 -7.66 -2.53 3.68
CA GLU A 184 -7.58 -3.72 2.81
C GLU A 184 -8.94 -4.12 2.23
N ASN A 185 -8.95 -4.53 0.97
CA ASN A 185 -10.14 -4.97 0.22
C ASN A 185 -11.24 -3.89 0.12
N TYR A 186 -10.90 -2.62 0.22
CA TYR A 186 -11.82 -1.50 0.06
C TYR A 186 -11.35 -0.58 -1.05
N MET A 187 -12.20 -0.39 -2.08
CA MET A 187 -11.86 0.31 -3.31
C MET A 187 -11.78 1.83 -3.15
N LEU A 188 -12.49 2.38 -2.16
CA LEU A 188 -12.49 3.81 -1.87
C LEU A 188 -11.52 4.13 -0.73
N PRO A 189 -11.00 5.36 -0.64
CA PRO A 189 -10.30 5.79 0.56
C PRO A 189 -11.24 5.92 1.75
N THR A 190 -10.70 5.90 2.96
CA THR A 190 -11.44 6.44 4.11
C THR A 190 -11.56 7.97 3.97
N PRO A 191 -12.56 8.64 4.58
CA PRO A 191 -12.65 10.10 4.53
C PRO A 191 -11.39 10.80 5.06
N LYS A 192 -10.73 10.23 6.08
CA LYS A 192 -9.45 10.75 6.60
C LYS A 192 -8.30 10.56 5.62
N GLN A 193 -8.20 9.38 4.98
CA GLN A 193 -7.18 9.10 3.98
C GLN A 193 -7.34 10.01 2.75
N GLN A 194 -8.58 10.23 2.28
CA GLN A 194 -8.85 11.15 1.18
C GLN A 194 -8.40 12.58 1.51
N LYS A 195 -8.82 13.09 2.67
CA LYS A 195 -8.42 14.43 3.15
C LYS A 195 -6.90 14.55 3.23
N LEU A 196 -6.23 13.52 3.75
CA LEU A 196 -4.79 13.49 3.90
C LEU A 196 -4.06 13.48 2.55
N CYS A 197 -4.50 12.66 1.59
CA CYS A 197 -3.87 12.59 0.27
C CYS A 197 -4.05 13.90 -0.52
N ARG A 198 -5.24 14.52 -0.43
CA ARG A 198 -5.48 15.86 -0.99
C ARG A 198 -4.55 16.91 -0.37
N PHE A 199 -4.35 16.88 0.94
CA PHE A 199 -3.40 17.76 1.64
C PHE A 199 -1.95 17.55 1.18
N PHE A 200 -1.54 16.32 0.87
CA PHE A 200 -0.20 16.07 0.29
C PHE A 200 -0.02 16.74 -1.07
N VAL A 201 -1.05 16.70 -1.92
CA VAL A 201 -1.05 17.41 -3.20
C VAL A 201 -1.00 18.93 -3.00
N GLU A 202 -1.78 19.47 -2.06
CA GLU A 202 -1.73 20.90 -1.70
C GLU A 202 -0.34 21.35 -1.21
N GLU A 203 0.36 20.51 -0.44
CA GLU A 203 1.74 20.81 -0.03
C GLU A 203 2.75 20.69 -1.18
N GLY A 204 2.38 20.13 -2.33
CA GLY A 204 3.13 20.13 -3.59
C GLY A 204 3.63 18.77 -4.07
N VAL A 205 2.99 17.68 -3.66
CA VAL A 205 3.21 16.35 -4.26
C VAL A 205 2.47 16.26 -5.59
N ASN A 206 3.13 15.81 -6.67
CA ASN A 206 2.51 15.68 -7.99
C ASN A 206 1.65 14.41 -8.10
N ILE A 207 2.16 13.29 -7.57
CA ILE A 207 1.47 12.00 -7.59
C ILE A 207 1.49 11.36 -6.21
N VAL A 208 0.31 11.03 -5.68
CA VAL A 208 0.16 10.21 -4.47
C VAL A 208 -0.31 8.81 -4.88
N VAL A 209 0.44 7.78 -4.53
CA VAL A 209 0.11 6.39 -4.80
C VAL A 209 -0.07 5.65 -3.48
N CYS A 210 -1.32 5.30 -3.17
CA CYS A 210 -1.62 4.45 -2.04
C CYS A 210 -1.39 2.98 -2.40
N GLN A 211 -0.68 2.28 -1.53
CA GLN A 211 -0.39 0.84 -1.57
C GLN A 211 -0.96 0.20 -0.30
N HIS A 212 -0.97 -1.14 -0.15
CA HIS A 212 -1.59 -1.93 0.95
C HIS A 212 -3.00 -2.47 0.70
N SER A 213 -3.86 -1.79 -0.05
CA SER A 213 -5.29 -2.16 -0.07
C SER A 213 -5.58 -3.50 -0.75
N HIS A 214 -4.61 -4.07 -1.47
CA HIS A 214 -4.71 -5.31 -2.26
C HIS A 214 -5.87 -5.32 -3.27
N ILE A 215 -6.37 -4.13 -3.64
CA ILE A 215 -7.46 -3.95 -4.60
C ILE A 215 -7.14 -2.77 -5.52
N SER A 216 -7.57 -2.87 -6.78
CA SER A 216 -7.56 -1.74 -7.71
C SER A 216 -8.52 -0.67 -7.20
N GLY A 217 -7.98 0.39 -6.62
CA GLY A 217 -8.74 1.48 -6.00
C GLY A 217 -9.23 2.50 -7.02
N ALA A 218 -10.15 3.35 -6.56
CA ALA A 218 -10.50 4.58 -7.26
C ALA A 218 -9.28 5.54 -7.32
N TYR A 219 -9.36 6.54 -8.20
CA TYR A 219 -8.40 7.63 -8.26
C TYR A 219 -9.11 8.97 -8.47
N GLU A 220 -8.44 10.06 -8.16
CA GLU A 220 -8.96 11.40 -8.45
C GLU A 220 -7.83 12.34 -8.89
N GLU A 221 -8.15 13.18 -9.87
CA GLU A 221 -7.37 14.38 -10.18
C GLU A 221 -7.82 15.47 -9.20
N TYR A 222 -6.86 16.07 -8.49
CA TYR A 222 -7.13 17.06 -7.46
C TYR A 222 -6.09 18.18 -7.54
N ALA A 223 -6.56 19.42 -7.72
CA ALA A 223 -5.68 20.55 -8.03
C ALA A 223 -4.74 20.20 -9.21
N ASP A 224 -3.44 20.37 -9.05
CA ASP A 224 -2.43 20.09 -10.08
C ASP A 224 -1.79 18.68 -9.95
N GLY A 225 -2.41 17.79 -9.16
CA GLY A 225 -1.90 16.44 -8.91
C GLY A 225 -2.93 15.34 -9.11
N VAL A 226 -2.46 14.08 -9.01
CA VAL A 226 -3.31 12.89 -9.09
C VAL A 226 -3.07 11.96 -7.91
N ILE A 227 -4.15 11.37 -7.41
CA ILE A 227 -4.15 10.49 -6.24
C ILE A 227 -4.75 9.14 -6.63
N PHE A 228 -3.99 8.06 -6.43
CA PHE A 228 -4.45 6.68 -6.62
C PHE A 228 -4.64 6.00 -5.25
N TYR A 229 -5.81 5.41 -5.00
CA TYR A 229 -6.14 4.79 -3.70
C TYR A 229 -5.91 3.27 -3.63
N GLY A 230 -5.17 2.72 -4.59
CA GLY A 230 -4.79 1.30 -4.64
C GLY A 230 -4.52 0.82 -6.05
N GLN A 231 -3.50 -0.03 -6.23
CA GLN A 231 -3.09 -0.56 -7.54
C GLN A 231 -3.49 -2.03 -7.75
N GLY A 232 -3.99 -2.70 -6.70
CA GLY A 232 -4.14 -4.15 -6.65
C GLY A 232 -2.82 -4.89 -6.36
N ASN A 233 -2.87 -6.22 -6.39
CA ASN A 233 -1.71 -7.07 -6.14
C ASN A 233 -0.79 -7.11 -7.37
N PHE A 234 0.40 -6.54 -7.29
CA PHE A 234 1.34 -6.48 -8.42
C PHE A 234 2.41 -7.54 -8.29
N VAL A 235 2.16 -8.71 -8.88
CA VAL A 235 3.02 -9.89 -8.67
C VAL A 235 3.02 -10.29 -7.19
N PHE A 236 1.80 -10.53 -6.71
CA PHE A 236 1.48 -11.15 -5.43
C PHE A 236 0.27 -12.05 -5.68
N ASP A 237 0.53 -13.29 -6.10
CA ASP A 237 -0.50 -14.25 -6.51
C ASP A 237 -1.45 -14.60 -5.34
N PRO A 238 -2.74 -14.25 -5.39
CA PRO A 238 -3.68 -14.49 -4.29
C PRO A 238 -4.29 -15.91 -4.32
N TRP A 239 -3.84 -16.80 -5.21
CA TRP A 239 -4.30 -18.19 -5.24
C TRP A 239 -4.18 -18.89 -3.87
N PRO A 240 -5.16 -19.70 -3.43
CA PRO A 240 -6.40 -20.13 -4.11
C PRO A 240 -7.65 -19.29 -3.74
N LEU A 241 -7.49 -18.02 -3.35
CA LEU A 241 -8.62 -17.21 -2.88
C LEU A 241 -9.64 -16.97 -4.02
N LYS A 242 -10.93 -17.18 -3.74
CA LYS A 242 -12.02 -17.00 -4.72
C LYS A 242 -12.58 -15.58 -4.71
N ARG A 243 -11.75 -14.60 -5.06
CA ARG A 243 -12.09 -13.17 -5.06
C ARG A 243 -11.46 -12.48 -6.27
N ASP A 244 -12.22 -12.32 -7.34
CA ASP A 244 -11.73 -11.83 -8.64
C ASP A 244 -10.95 -10.52 -8.56
N TRP A 245 -11.33 -9.61 -7.66
CA TRP A 245 -10.67 -8.31 -7.52
C TRP A 245 -9.23 -8.40 -7.01
N LEU A 246 -8.84 -9.48 -6.31
CA LEU A 246 -7.48 -9.69 -5.84
C LEU A 246 -6.51 -10.03 -6.98
N TYR A 247 -7.04 -10.55 -8.10
CA TYR A 247 -6.25 -10.95 -9.27
C TYR A 247 -6.14 -9.84 -10.31
N LYS A 248 -6.76 -8.67 -10.08
CA LYS A 248 -6.83 -7.57 -11.04
C LYS A 248 -6.14 -6.35 -10.46
N GLY A 249 -5.30 -5.73 -11.28
CA GLY A 249 -4.50 -4.57 -10.89
C GLY A 249 -4.20 -3.69 -12.09
N PHE A 250 -3.47 -2.60 -11.85
CA PHE A 250 -2.93 -1.76 -12.90
C PHE A 250 -1.56 -1.19 -12.53
N LEU A 251 -0.71 -1.01 -13.54
CA LEU A 251 0.43 -0.12 -13.43
C LEU A 251 -0.02 1.32 -13.74
N ILE A 252 0.67 2.29 -13.15
CA ILE A 252 0.50 3.70 -13.48
C ILE A 252 1.68 4.09 -14.37
N ASP A 253 1.39 4.45 -15.61
CA ASP A 253 2.38 4.91 -16.59
C ASP A 253 2.30 6.43 -16.71
N VAL A 254 3.36 7.10 -16.30
CA VAL A 254 3.44 8.56 -16.14
C VAL A 254 4.46 9.11 -17.11
N ASN A 255 4.08 10.08 -17.93
CA ASN A 255 4.99 10.83 -18.77
C ASN A 255 5.17 12.24 -18.21
N VAL A 256 6.36 12.54 -17.70
CA VAL A 256 6.76 13.89 -17.24
C VAL A 256 7.32 14.67 -18.43
N ASN A 257 6.67 15.78 -18.76
CA ASN A 257 6.98 16.69 -19.87
C ASN A 257 8.10 17.66 -19.50
N GLU A 258 8.72 18.32 -20.49
CA GLU A 258 9.83 19.27 -20.29
C GLU A 258 9.48 20.47 -19.39
N ASP A 259 8.23 20.90 -19.39
CA ASP A 259 7.71 22.01 -18.58
C ASP A 259 7.28 21.61 -17.15
N ASN A 260 7.62 20.38 -16.72
CA ASN A 260 7.24 19.77 -15.43
C ASN A 260 5.75 19.42 -15.31
N THR A 261 4.94 19.60 -16.36
CA THR A 261 3.61 18.96 -16.42
C THR A 261 3.74 17.45 -16.62
N PHE A 262 2.66 16.71 -16.42
CA PHE A 262 2.66 15.28 -16.63
C PHE A 262 1.33 14.76 -17.17
N GLU A 263 1.41 13.66 -17.89
CA GLU A 263 0.27 12.84 -18.31
C GLU A 263 0.38 11.47 -17.66
N TYR A 264 -0.74 10.79 -17.45
CA TYR A 264 -0.73 9.42 -16.95
C TYR A 264 -1.77 8.56 -17.68
N LYS A 265 -1.51 7.26 -17.71
CA LYS A 265 -2.47 6.23 -18.12
C LYS A 265 -2.35 5.01 -17.24
N LEU A 266 -3.45 4.29 -17.10
CA LEU A 266 -3.46 2.99 -16.42
C LEU A 266 -3.10 1.89 -17.42
N LEU A 267 -2.28 0.93 -16.99
CA LEU A 267 -2.00 -0.31 -17.73
C LEU A 267 -2.53 -1.50 -16.93
N PRO A 268 -3.81 -1.87 -17.12
CA PRO A 268 -4.42 -2.96 -16.37
C PRO A 268 -3.84 -4.33 -16.72
N TYR A 269 -3.64 -5.12 -15.67
CA TYR A 269 -3.19 -6.50 -15.77
C TYR A 269 -4.10 -7.42 -14.95
N VAL A 270 -4.03 -8.70 -15.27
CA VAL A 270 -4.69 -9.77 -14.53
C VAL A 270 -3.71 -10.90 -14.27
N HIS A 271 -3.77 -11.49 -13.09
CA HIS A 271 -3.03 -12.71 -12.76
C HIS A 271 -3.59 -13.89 -13.55
N ASN A 272 -2.70 -14.69 -14.14
CA ASN A 272 -3.09 -15.86 -14.91
C ASN A 272 -3.87 -16.87 -14.04
N SER A 273 -3.52 -16.95 -12.74
CA SER A 273 -4.16 -17.81 -11.74
C SER A 273 -5.64 -17.52 -11.46
N LEU A 274 -6.26 -16.48 -12.04
CA LEU A 274 -7.68 -16.19 -11.84
C LEU A 274 -8.60 -17.32 -12.33
N ASN A 275 -8.26 -17.95 -13.46
CA ASN A 275 -9.11 -18.95 -14.11
C ASN A 275 -8.42 -20.30 -14.37
N ASP A 276 -7.10 -20.37 -14.22
CA ASP A 276 -6.29 -21.57 -14.41
C ASP A 276 -5.17 -21.63 -13.34
N ASP A 277 -4.28 -22.62 -13.45
CA ASP A 277 -3.12 -22.78 -12.58
C ASP A 277 -1.88 -22.01 -13.06
N GLY A 278 -2.06 -21.05 -14.00
CA GLY A 278 -1.01 -20.22 -14.55
C GLY A 278 -0.30 -19.35 -13.51
N ILE A 279 0.88 -18.86 -13.91
CA ILE A 279 1.78 -18.05 -13.09
C ILE A 279 1.96 -16.68 -13.75
N GLY A 280 2.19 -15.67 -12.92
CA GLY A 280 2.48 -14.32 -13.36
C GLY A 280 1.25 -13.57 -13.83
N ILE A 281 1.51 -12.37 -14.36
CA ILE A 281 0.49 -11.44 -14.83
C ILE A 281 0.52 -11.33 -16.36
N ARG A 282 -0.61 -10.89 -16.92
CA ARG A 282 -0.74 -10.50 -18.33
C ARG A 282 -1.57 -9.24 -18.48
N LYS A 283 -1.46 -8.57 -19.62
CA LYS A 283 -2.39 -7.51 -20.03
C LYS A 283 -3.83 -8.02 -20.04
N MET A 284 -4.75 -7.16 -19.62
CA MET A 284 -6.17 -7.41 -19.84
C MET A 284 -6.50 -7.34 -21.33
N LYS A 285 -7.33 -8.26 -21.82
CA LYS A 285 -7.85 -8.22 -23.20
C LYS A 285 -8.92 -7.15 -23.32
N ASP A 286 -9.21 -6.64 -24.51
CA ASP A 286 -10.11 -5.50 -24.75
C ASP A 286 -11.45 -5.53 -23.98
N GLY A 287 -12.11 -6.69 -23.94
CA GLY A 287 -13.37 -6.86 -23.19
C GLY A 287 -13.19 -6.79 -21.66
N GLU A 288 -12.14 -7.42 -21.12
CA GLU A 288 -11.80 -7.36 -19.69
C GLU A 288 -11.37 -5.93 -19.31
N LEU A 289 -10.53 -5.33 -20.16
CA LEU A 289 -9.96 -3.99 -20.01
C LEU A 289 -11.05 -2.94 -19.92
N LYS A 290 -12.01 -2.96 -20.85
CA LYS A 290 -13.13 -2.01 -20.86
C LYS A 290 -13.95 -2.11 -19.58
N VAL A 291 -14.37 -3.30 -19.18
CA VAL A 291 -15.17 -3.51 -17.96
C VAL A 291 -14.42 -3.03 -16.71
N PHE A 292 -13.11 -3.31 -16.65
CA PHE A 292 -12.28 -2.91 -15.52
C PHE A 292 -12.14 -1.39 -15.42
N LEU A 293 -11.81 -0.72 -16.53
CA LEU A 293 -11.67 0.74 -16.56
C LEU A 293 -13.01 1.46 -16.35
N ASP A 294 -14.10 0.97 -16.95
CA ASP A 294 -15.45 1.54 -16.76
C ASP A 294 -15.87 1.45 -15.28
N ASN A 295 -15.52 0.37 -14.59
CA ASN A 295 -15.80 0.23 -13.16
C ASN A 295 -15.03 1.28 -12.33
N ILE A 296 -13.71 1.40 -12.52
CA ILE A 296 -12.90 2.41 -11.82
C ILE A 296 -13.44 3.82 -12.11
N LYS A 297 -13.68 4.13 -13.39
CA LYS A 297 -14.18 5.42 -13.83
C LYS A 297 -15.53 5.76 -13.16
N SER A 298 -16.43 4.79 -13.02
CA SER A 298 -17.72 5.00 -12.35
C SER A 298 -17.55 5.43 -10.88
N TYR A 299 -16.59 4.87 -10.15
CA TYR A 299 -16.31 5.30 -8.77
C TYR A 299 -15.67 6.69 -8.73
N ASN A 300 -14.75 6.99 -9.64
CA ASN A 300 -14.13 8.30 -9.73
C ASN A 300 -15.17 9.40 -10.03
N GLU A 301 -16.05 9.17 -11.01
CA GLU A 301 -17.13 10.10 -11.36
C GLU A 301 -18.07 10.34 -10.17
N LYS A 302 -18.37 9.31 -9.36
CA LYS A 302 -19.18 9.46 -8.13
C LYS A 302 -18.45 10.24 -7.05
N MET A 303 -17.14 10.02 -6.87
CA MET A 303 -16.32 10.77 -5.91
C MET A 303 -16.22 12.26 -6.27
N ILE A 304 -16.15 12.58 -7.57
CA ILE A 304 -16.08 13.96 -8.06
C ILE A 304 -17.45 14.65 -8.00
N SER A 305 -18.52 13.97 -8.43
CA SER A 305 -19.85 14.57 -8.54
C SER A 305 -20.59 14.69 -7.21
N ASN A 306 -20.28 13.85 -6.22
CA ASN A 306 -20.88 13.90 -4.89
C ASN A 306 -19.80 14.00 -3.79
N PRO A 307 -19.63 15.16 -3.13
CA PRO A 307 -18.64 15.34 -2.08
C PRO A 307 -18.85 14.46 -0.85
N ASN A 308 -20.07 13.93 -0.65
CA ASN A 308 -20.39 13.04 0.47
C ASN A 308 -20.26 11.55 0.11
N PHE A 309 -20.03 11.18 -1.16
CA PHE A 309 -20.04 9.78 -1.59
C PHE A 309 -19.06 8.90 -0.79
N VAL A 310 -17.84 9.38 -0.57
CA VAL A 310 -16.83 8.67 0.22
C VAL A 310 -17.27 8.49 1.67
N ILE A 311 -17.90 9.50 2.26
CA ILE A 311 -18.41 9.45 3.65
C ILE A 311 -19.55 8.43 3.75
N GLU A 312 -20.52 8.50 2.83
CA GLU A 312 -21.67 7.61 2.80
C GLU A 312 -21.27 6.14 2.61
N GLU A 313 -20.36 5.84 1.69
CA GLU A 313 -19.85 4.48 1.48
C GLU A 313 -19.01 3.97 2.67
N TRP A 314 -18.25 4.86 3.31
CA TRP A 314 -17.50 4.53 4.52
C TRP A 314 -18.43 4.21 5.70
N GLU A 315 -19.52 4.96 5.87
CA GLU A 315 -20.53 4.70 6.89
C GLU A 315 -21.25 3.35 6.67
N LYS A 316 -21.56 3.01 5.40
CA LYS A 316 -22.12 1.70 5.03
C LYS A 316 -21.15 0.56 5.39
N LEU A 317 -19.88 0.68 5.01
CA LEU A 317 -18.85 -0.32 5.36
C LEU A 317 -18.72 -0.45 6.88
N SER A 318 -18.59 0.67 7.59
CA SER A 318 -18.44 0.71 9.05
C SER A 318 -19.61 0.02 9.75
N SER A 319 -20.84 0.27 9.29
CA SER A 319 -22.05 -0.36 9.81
C SER A 319 -22.06 -1.87 9.57
N SER A 320 -21.61 -2.33 8.39
CA SER A 320 -21.51 -3.78 8.09
C SER A 320 -20.48 -4.51 8.98
N LEU A 321 -19.46 -3.80 9.46
CA LEU A 321 -18.37 -4.35 10.28
C LEU A 321 -18.61 -4.18 11.79
N GLU A 322 -19.63 -3.41 12.20
CA GLU A 322 -19.89 -3.04 13.61
C GLU A 322 -19.88 -4.26 14.53
N ASN A 323 -20.60 -5.32 14.16
CA ASN A 323 -20.70 -6.55 14.94
C ASN A 323 -19.36 -7.27 15.12
N THR A 324 -18.53 -7.29 14.08
CA THR A 324 -17.19 -7.90 14.14
C THR A 324 -16.31 -7.11 15.10
N TYR A 325 -16.28 -5.78 15.00
CA TYR A 325 -15.46 -4.94 15.87
C TYR A 325 -15.93 -4.97 17.33
N LEU A 326 -17.24 -4.88 17.57
CA LEU A 326 -17.81 -5.02 18.92
C LEU A 326 -17.53 -6.39 19.53
N SER A 327 -17.52 -7.47 18.74
CA SER A 327 -17.21 -8.81 19.25
C SER A 327 -15.76 -8.94 19.74
N VAL A 328 -14.82 -8.25 19.08
CA VAL A 328 -13.41 -8.20 19.49
C VAL A 328 -13.27 -7.45 20.80
N LEU A 329 -13.93 -6.29 20.92
CA LEU A 329 -13.91 -5.48 22.13
C LEU A 329 -14.59 -6.16 23.32
N ASN A 330 -15.61 -6.98 23.07
CA ASN A 330 -16.39 -7.67 24.11
C ASN A 330 -15.79 -9.03 24.53
N GLY A 331 -14.61 -9.41 24.02
CA GLY A 331 -13.78 -10.48 24.58
C GLY A 331 -14.38 -11.90 24.54
N ASN A 332 -15.34 -12.17 23.67
CA ASN A 332 -15.93 -13.50 23.55
C ASN A 332 -15.23 -14.27 22.43
N GLY A 333 -14.45 -15.30 22.78
CA GLY A 333 -13.61 -16.06 21.85
C GLY A 333 -14.29 -16.54 20.56
N ARG A 334 -13.51 -17.08 19.62
CA ARG A 334 -13.89 -17.40 18.22
C ARG A 334 -15.32 -17.94 18.01
N ILE A 335 -15.83 -18.79 18.89
CA ILE A 335 -17.16 -19.42 18.78
C ILE A 335 -18.28 -18.40 18.97
N LEU A 336 -18.23 -17.62 20.05
CA LEU A 336 -19.23 -16.62 20.37
C LEU A 336 -19.21 -15.46 19.35
N ARG A 337 -18.04 -15.14 18.80
CA ARG A 337 -17.91 -14.23 17.66
C ARG A 337 -18.73 -14.70 16.45
N LYS A 338 -18.55 -15.96 16.03
CA LYS A 338 -19.29 -16.53 14.88
C LYS A 338 -20.79 -16.57 15.13
N ILE A 339 -21.22 -16.77 16.38
CA ILE A 339 -22.64 -16.70 16.75
C ILE A 339 -23.15 -15.27 16.61
N ASN A 340 -22.42 -14.27 17.13
CA ASN A 340 -22.82 -12.87 16.99
C ASN A 340 -22.87 -12.39 15.53
N GLU A 341 -21.90 -12.78 14.70
CA GLU A 341 -21.89 -12.43 13.26
C GLU A 341 -23.17 -12.88 12.54
N LYS A 342 -23.75 -14.01 12.96
CA LYS A 342 -24.98 -14.54 12.36
C LYS A 342 -26.26 -13.97 12.95
N THR A 343 -26.28 -13.68 14.25
CA THR A 343 -27.52 -13.37 14.97
C THR A 343 -27.65 -11.90 15.37
N GLY A 344 -26.55 -11.15 15.38
CA GLY A 344 -26.51 -9.76 15.83
C GLY A 344 -26.95 -9.59 17.29
N PHE A 345 -26.88 -10.62 18.14
CA PHE A 345 -27.45 -10.55 19.50
C PHE A 345 -26.81 -9.47 20.37
N LEU A 346 -25.55 -9.08 20.10
CA LEU A 346 -24.90 -7.96 20.77
C LEU A 346 -25.61 -6.62 20.49
N ASN A 347 -26.29 -6.47 19.36
CA ASN A 347 -27.07 -5.26 19.07
C ASN A 347 -28.20 -5.05 20.10
N SER A 348 -28.76 -6.14 20.63
CA SER A 348 -29.75 -6.07 21.71
C SER A 348 -29.11 -5.68 23.06
N ILE A 349 -27.88 -6.16 23.32
CA ILE A 349 -27.12 -5.85 24.53
C ILE A 349 -26.64 -4.38 24.54
N TYR A 350 -26.32 -3.82 23.37
CA TYR A 350 -25.86 -2.44 23.18
C TYR A 350 -26.95 -1.50 22.65
N ALA A 351 -28.23 -1.88 22.70
CA ALA A 351 -29.32 -1.15 22.03
C ALA A 351 -29.56 0.28 22.53
N ASN A 352 -29.12 0.65 23.74
CA ASN A 352 -29.37 1.95 24.38
C ASN A 352 -28.23 2.34 25.35
N LYS A 353 -28.40 3.40 26.17
CA LYS A 353 -27.52 3.99 27.23
C LYS A 353 -26.05 3.53 27.28
N ARG A 354 -25.77 2.23 27.40
CA ARG A 354 -24.44 1.63 27.19
C ARG A 354 -23.73 2.07 25.90
N LYS A 355 -24.40 2.15 24.74
CA LYS A 355 -23.77 2.63 23.48
C LYS A 355 -23.38 4.11 23.57
N LEU A 356 -24.18 4.94 24.26
CA LEU A 356 -23.86 6.34 24.51
C LEU A 356 -22.70 6.51 25.51
N VAL A 357 -22.62 5.65 26.53
CA VAL A 357 -21.51 5.64 27.49
C VAL A 357 -20.22 5.18 26.82
N LEU A 358 -20.26 4.09 26.03
CA LEU A 358 -19.12 3.63 25.23
C LEU A 358 -18.66 4.70 24.25
N LYS A 359 -19.60 5.36 23.56
CA LYS A 359 -19.30 6.49 22.69
C LYS A 359 -18.55 7.58 23.46
N ASN A 360 -19.11 8.06 24.58
CA ASN A 360 -18.45 9.06 25.42
C ASN A 360 -17.04 8.61 25.84
N TYR A 361 -16.87 7.32 26.12
CA TYR A 361 -15.61 6.75 26.57
C TYR A 361 -14.52 6.72 25.50
N VAL A 362 -14.89 6.50 24.24
CA VAL A 362 -13.96 6.50 23.12
C VAL A 362 -13.87 7.84 22.41
N THR A 363 -14.69 8.85 22.74
CA THR A 363 -14.67 10.16 22.08
C THR A 363 -14.24 11.32 22.98
N CYS A 364 -14.49 11.26 24.28
CA CYS A 364 -14.01 12.27 25.23
C CYS A 364 -12.52 12.03 25.50
N GLU A 365 -11.66 13.03 25.30
CA GLU A 365 -10.22 12.87 25.45
C GLU A 365 -9.84 12.35 26.85
N THR A 366 -10.49 12.86 27.90
CA THR A 366 -10.28 12.39 29.28
C THR A 366 -10.66 10.92 29.46
N HIS A 367 -11.76 10.47 28.85
CA HIS A 367 -12.12 9.06 28.94
C HIS A 367 -11.26 8.17 28.05
N GLN A 368 -10.84 8.64 26.86
CA GLN A 368 -9.85 7.95 26.03
C GLN A 368 -8.55 7.79 26.82
N GLU A 369 -8.07 8.84 27.47
CA GLU A 369 -6.86 8.83 28.28
C GLU A 369 -7.00 7.92 29.51
N ILE A 370 -8.14 7.92 30.19
CA ILE A 370 -8.45 6.99 31.29
C ILE A 370 -8.52 5.54 30.79
N LEU A 371 -9.20 5.27 29.67
CA LEU A 371 -9.27 3.94 29.07
C LEU A 371 -7.89 3.47 28.62
N GLN A 372 -7.14 4.33 27.95
CA GLN A 372 -5.76 4.06 27.57
C GLN A 372 -4.89 3.83 28.81
N THR A 373 -5.09 4.57 29.90
CA THR A 373 -4.35 4.42 31.17
C THR A 373 -4.71 3.13 31.90
N ILE A 374 -6.00 2.77 31.97
CA ILE A 374 -6.49 1.51 32.57
C ILE A 374 -6.06 0.32 31.74
N LEU A 375 -6.18 0.37 30.41
CA LEU A 375 -5.71 -0.68 29.51
C LEU A 375 -4.18 -0.80 29.51
N LYS A 376 -3.44 0.27 29.85
CA LYS A 376 -1.98 0.28 30.02
C LYS A 376 -1.51 -0.20 31.39
N ARG A 377 -2.32 -0.01 32.45
CA ARG A 377 -2.05 -0.56 33.79
C ARG A 377 -2.55 -2.00 33.85
N LYS A 378 -1.65 -2.96 33.73
CA LYS A 378 -1.89 -4.29 34.31
C LYS A 378 -2.15 -4.17 35.81
#